data_AF-A0A197K981-F1
#
_entry.id   AF-A0A197K981-F1
#
_cell.length_a   1.000
_cell.length_b   1.000
_cell.length_c   1.000
_cell.angle_alpha   90.00
_cell.angle_beta   90.00
_cell.angle_gamma   90.00
#
_symmetry.space_group_name_H-M   'P 1'
#
loop_
_entity.id
_entity.type
_entity.pdbx_description
1 polymer ?
#
loop_
_entity_poly.entity_id
_entity_poly.type
_entity_poly.pdbx_seq_one_letter_code
_entity_poly.pdbx_strand_id
1 'polypeptide(L)'
;MDWNSYFALRGTRRLYERVFMVPSTLLGLLGGGYYFAHQDFDPTISIFGMDQVLLYGLGTVGVGLVGLAVGPVVGNVIFRAVHANARPLLDKMDREFFKRIALNRANPTGNPLGHPIPDFYGEKVKSVHDYRSWLRKQREYRRKAIYFV
;
A
#
# COMPACT_ATOMS: atom_id res chain seq x y z
N MET A 1 -5.05 -20.70 -12.83
CA MET A 1 -5.04 -19.26 -13.17
C MET A 1 -3.70 -18.95 -13.80
N ASP A 2 -3.69 -18.22 -14.92
CA ASP A 2 -2.42 -17.84 -15.57
C ASP A 2 -1.69 -16.73 -14.80
N TRP A 3 -0.37 -16.63 -14.98
CA TRP A 3 0.47 -15.62 -14.35
C TRP A 3 0.09 -14.20 -14.76
N ASN A 4 -0.32 -13.99 -16.02
CA ASN A 4 -0.74 -12.67 -16.47
C ASN A 4 -2.02 -12.22 -15.76
N SER A 5 -3.01 -13.11 -15.65
CA SER A 5 -4.25 -12.84 -14.89
C SER A 5 -3.97 -12.61 -13.40
N TYR A 6 -3.02 -13.34 -12.82
CA TYR A 6 -2.56 -13.12 -11.44
C TYR A 6 -2.00 -11.72 -11.22
N PHE A 7 -1.06 -11.31 -12.07
CA PHE A 7 -0.46 -9.99 -11.96
C PHE A 7 -1.47 -8.87 -12.21
N ALA A 8 -2.40 -9.06 -13.15
CA ALA A 8 -3.52 -8.15 -13.37
C ALA A 8 -4.38 -8.02 -12.10
N LEU A 9 -4.80 -9.15 -11.51
CA LEU A 9 -5.63 -9.15 -10.30
C LEU A 9 -4.92 -8.51 -9.10
N ARG A 10 -3.63 -8.81 -8.91
CA ARG A 10 -2.79 -8.17 -7.88
C ARG A 10 -2.65 -6.65 -8.11
N GLY A 11 -2.58 -6.22 -9.37
CA GLY A 11 -2.60 -4.82 -9.76
C GLY A 11 -3.94 -4.14 -9.43
N THR A 12 -5.06 -4.80 -9.75
CA THR A 12 -6.39 -4.30 -9.41
C THR A 12 -6.59 -4.16 -7.90
N ARG A 13 -6.11 -5.10 -7.07
CA ARG A 13 -6.15 -4.97 -5.60
C ARG A 13 -5.49 -3.67 -5.13
N ARG A 14 -4.28 -3.37 -5.63
CA ARG A 14 -3.56 -2.13 -5.31
C ARG A 14 -4.25 -0.88 -5.85
N LEU A 15 -4.96 -0.99 -6.98
CA LEU A 15 -5.76 0.12 -7.52
C LEU A 15 -6.94 0.43 -6.60
N TYR A 16 -7.65 -0.58 -6.11
CA TYR A 16 -8.74 -0.40 -5.12
C TYR A 16 -8.21 0.28 -3.85
N GLU A 17 -7.10 -0.21 -3.29
CA GLU A 17 -6.47 0.40 -2.11
C GLU A 17 -6.16 1.90 -2.30
N ARG A 18 -5.75 2.31 -3.51
CA ARG A 18 -5.44 3.72 -3.83
C ARG A 18 -6.69 4.55 -4.10
N VAL A 19 -7.61 4.03 -4.91
CA VAL A 19 -8.81 4.75 -5.33
C VAL A 19 -9.72 5.02 -4.15
N PHE A 20 -9.83 4.08 -3.20
CA PHE A 20 -10.66 4.24 -2.01
C PHE A 20 -10.11 5.21 -0.97
N MET A 21 -8.88 5.71 -1.12
CA MET A 21 -8.37 6.81 -0.29
C MET A 21 -9.21 8.06 -0.48
N VAL A 22 -9.55 8.43 -1.71
CA VAL A 22 -10.29 9.66 -2.03
C VAL A 22 -11.68 9.71 -1.40
N PRO A 23 -12.58 8.74 -1.64
CA PRO A 23 -13.92 8.78 -1.05
C PRO A 23 -13.87 8.64 0.48
N SER A 24 -12.93 7.87 1.04
CA SER A 24 -12.79 7.73 2.49
C SER A 24 -12.37 9.05 3.16
N THR A 25 -11.41 9.76 2.58
CA THR A 25 -11.01 11.10 3.03
C THR A 25 -12.15 12.10 2.89
N LEU A 26 -12.84 12.10 1.74
CA LEU A 26 -13.97 13.01 1.52
C LEU A 26 -15.11 12.76 2.51
N LEU A 27 -15.46 11.50 2.76
CA LEU A 27 -16.46 11.15 3.78
C LEU A 27 -16.02 11.57 5.18
N GLY A 28 -14.74 11.41 5.51
CA GLY A 28 -14.19 11.89 6.78
C GLY A 28 -14.25 13.42 6.93
N LEU A 29 -13.87 14.17 5.89
CA LEU A 29 -13.92 15.63 5.88
C LEU A 29 -15.36 16.16 5.91
N LEU A 30 -16.25 15.60 5.08
CA LEU A 30 -17.66 16.01 5.05
C LEU A 30 -18.37 15.65 6.35
N GLY A 31 -18.13 14.44 6.88
CA GLY A 31 -18.72 14.00 8.14
C GLY A 31 -18.19 14.78 9.35
N GLY A 32 -16.87 15.01 9.41
CA GLY A 32 -16.24 15.83 10.44
C GLY A 32 -16.72 17.28 10.36
N GLY A 33 -16.70 17.88 9.17
CA GLY A 33 -17.18 19.24 8.95
C GLY A 33 -18.66 19.40 9.30
N TYR A 34 -19.51 18.44 8.91
CA TYR A 34 -20.92 18.42 9.29
C TYR A 34 -21.10 18.35 10.81
N TYR A 35 -20.34 17.46 11.49
CA TYR A 35 -20.40 17.31 12.94
C TYR A 35 -20.01 18.60 13.67
N PHE A 36 -18.89 19.22 13.28
CA PHE A 36 -18.41 20.45 13.91
C PHE A 36 -19.27 21.68 13.55
N ALA A 37 -19.88 21.71 12.37
CA ALA A 37 -20.79 22.80 11.98
C ALA A 37 -22.10 22.83 12.79
N HIS A 38 -22.49 21.71 13.41
CA HIS A 38 -23.67 21.62 14.28
C HIS A 38 -23.34 21.82 15.76
N GLN A 39 -22.08 22.07 16.12
CA GLN A 39 -21.72 22.42 17.49
C GLN A 39 -21.95 23.90 17.73
N ASP A 40 -22.50 24.23 18.90
CA ASP A 40 -22.65 25.62 19.32
C ASP A 40 -21.27 26.27 19.49
N PHE A 41 -21.08 27.42 18.85
CA PHE A 41 -19.83 28.19 18.92
C PHE A 41 -19.99 29.36 19.90
N ASP A 42 -19.09 29.46 20.86
CA ASP A 42 -18.93 30.61 21.74
C ASP A 42 -17.48 31.12 21.62
N PRO A 43 -17.23 32.25 20.93
CA PRO A 43 -15.89 32.77 20.70
C PRO A 43 -15.21 33.28 21.99
N THR A 44 -15.93 33.39 23.11
CA THR A 44 -15.39 33.84 24.40
C THR A 44 -14.74 32.70 25.19
N ILE A 45 -15.08 31.44 24.88
CA ILE A 45 -14.55 30.25 25.54
C ILE A 45 -13.44 29.65 24.70
N SER A 46 -12.20 29.74 25.20
CA SER A 46 -11.06 29.02 24.60
C SER A 46 -11.02 27.57 25.07
N ILE A 47 -10.77 26.65 24.15
CA ILE A 47 -10.60 25.22 24.44
C ILE A 47 -9.14 24.88 24.11
N PHE A 48 -8.39 24.36 25.08
CA PHE A 48 -6.93 24.15 24.99
C PHE A 48 -6.13 25.43 24.64
N GLY A 49 -6.64 26.62 25.00
CA GLY A 49 -5.99 27.90 24.69
C GLY A 49 -6.08 28.32 23.22
N MET A 50 -6.85 27.60 22.41
CA MET A 50 -7.18 27.97 21.02
C MET A 50 -8.62 28.45 20.93
N ASP A 51 -8.92 29.27 19.92
CA ASP A 51 -10.30 29.57 19.57
C ASP A 51 -11.01 28.31 19.04
N GLN A 52 -12.33 28.28 19.18
CA GLN A 52 -13.14 27.10 18.83
C GLN A 52 -13.17 26.84 17.32
N VAL A 53 -13.08 27.89 16.50
CA VAL A 53 -13.11 27.78 15.03
C VAL A 53 -11.86 27.05 14.52
N LEU A 54 -10.70 27.42 15.05
CA LEU A 54 -9.41 26.80 14.77
C LEU A 54 -9.39 25.36 15.26
N LEU A 55 -9.86 25.09 16.48
CA LEU A 55 -9.91 23.74 17.02
C LEU A 55 -10.79 22.82 16.17
N TYR A 56 -11.98 23.28 15.76
CA TYR A 56 -12.90 22.51 14.91
C TYR A 56 -12.40 22.37 13.47
N GLY A 57 -11.72 23.40 12.94
CA GLY A 57 -11.03 23.32 11.65
C GLY A 57 -9.93 22.25 11.66
N LEU A 58 -9.08 22.27 12.69
CA LEU A 58 -8.04 21.25 12.90
C LEU A 58 -8.63 19.87 13.14
N GLY A 59 -9.72 19.78 13.91
CA GLY A 59 -10.48 18.55 14.12
C GLY A 59 -10.99 17.96 12.81
N THR A 60 -11.58 18.79 11.95
CA THR A 60 -12.07 18.38 10.63
C THR A 60 -10.94 17.83 9.76
N VAL A 61 -9.81 18.55 9.69
CA VAL A 61 -8.62 18.09 8.96
C VAL A 61 -8.09 16.78 9.55
N GLY A 62 -8.06 16.65 10.88
CA GLY A 62 -7.66 15.44 11.59
C GLY A 62 -8.50 14.23 11.21
N VAL A 63 -9.83 14.37 11.20
CA VAL A 63 -10.75 13.30 10.76
C VAL A 63 -10.53 12.97 9.28
N GLY A 64 -10.27 13.96 8.43
CA GLY A 64 -9.89 13.74 7.03
C GLY A 64 -8.62 12.90 6.87
N LEU A 65 -7.57 13.19 7.64
CA LEU A 65 -6.32 12.41 7.64
C LEU A 65 -6.54 10.96 8.11
N VAL A 66 -7.39 10.77 9.12
CA VAL A 66 -7.82 9.42 9.54
C VAL A 66 -8.56 8.71 8.41
N GLY A 67 -9.49 9.40 7.74
CA GLY A 67 -10.18 8.88 6.55
C GLY A 67 -9.22 8.45 5.45
N LEU A 68 -8.15 9.20 5.22
CA LEU A 68 -7.11 8.87 4.24
C LEU A 68 -6.36 7.59 4.61
N ALA A 69 -6.03 7.40 5.89
CA ALA A 69 -5.37 6.19 6.39
C ALA A 69 -6.29 4.95 6.37
N VAL A 70 -7.59 5.14 6.61
CA VAL A 70 -8.60 4.08 6.58
C VAL A 70 -8.95 3.64 5.15
N GLY A 71 -8.81 4.53 4.17
CA GLY A 71 -9.19 4.28 2.76
C GLY A 71 -8.62 2.99 2.14
N PRO A 72 -7.32 2.70 2.25
CA PRO A 72 -6.75 1.47 1.70
C PRO A 72 -7.32 0.19 2.33
N VAL A 73 -7.63 0.23 3.63
CA VAL A 73 -8.23 -0.90 4.35
C VAL A 73 -9.63 -1.17 3.82
N VAL A 74 -10.46 -0.13 3.67
CA VAL A 74 -11.80 -0.21 3.09
C VAL A 74 -11.73 -0.71 1.65
N GLY A 75 -10.80 -0.17 0.85
CA GLY A 75 -10.58 -0.59 -0.53
C GLY A 75 -10.24 -2.08 -0.65
N ASN A 76 -9.38 -2.61 0.23
CA ASN A 76 -9.06 -4.03 0.25
C ASN A 76 -10.26 -4.89 0.68
N VAL A 77 -11.06 -4.46 1.66
CA VAL A 77 -12.28 -5.17 2.06
C VAL A 77 -13.26 -5.28 0.89
N ILE A 78 -13.49 -4.18 0.18
CA ILE A 78 -14.38 -4.14 -1.00
C ILE A 78 -13.80 -4.99 -2.14
N PHE A 79 -12.50 -4.87 -2.43
CA PHE A 79 -11.84 -5.70 -3.44
C PHE A 79 -12.05 -7.18 -3.15
N ARG A 80 -11.82 -7.58 -1.90
CA ARG A 80 -12.06 -8.96 -1.44
C ARG A 80 -13.52 -9.31 -1.68
N ALA A 81 -14.48 -8.49 -1.26
CA ALA A 81 -15.92 -8.77 -1.42
C ALA A 81 -16.30 -9.02 -2.89
N VAL A 82 -15.89 -8.13 -3.79
CA VAL A 82 -16.17 -8.23 -5.24
C VAL A 82 -15.50 -9.46 -5.86
N HIS A 83 -14.26 -9.77 -5.47
CA HIS A 83 -13.48 -10.87 -6.05
C HIS A 83 -13.51 -12.15 -5.20
N ALA A 84 -14.60 -12.38 -4.44
CA ALA A 84 -14.71 -13.49 -3.49
C ALA A 84 -14.37 -14.87 -4.11
N ASN A 85 -14.84 -15.10 -5.34
CA ASN A 85 -14.63 -16.36 -6.06
C ASN A 85 -13.17 -16.58 -6.49
N ALA A 86 -12.42 -15.50 -6.74
CA ALA A 86 -11.02 -15.56 -7.18
C ALA A 86 -10.03 -15.64 -6.00
N ARG A 87 -10.48 -15.36 -4.76
CA ARG A 87 -9.64 -15.35 -3.55
C ARG A 87 -8.82 -16.64 -3.34
N PRO A 88 -9.41 -17.85 -3.33
CA PRO A 88 -8.63 -19.06 -3.02
C PRO A 88 -7.57 -19.35 -4.08
N LEU A 89 -7.81 -18.96 -5.34
CA LEU A 89 -6.84 -19.08 -6.42
C LEU A 89 -5.74 -18.01 -6.28
N LEU A 90 -6.11 -16.77 -5.96
CA LEU A 90 -5.17 -15.69 -5.70
C LEU A 90 -4.22 -16.03 -4.54
N ASP A 91 -4.73 -16.56 -3.43
CA ASP A 91 -3.93 -16.92 -2.26
C ASP A 91 -2.96 -18.08 -2.55
N LYS A 92 -3.38 -19.05 -3.38
CA LYS A 92 -2.49 -20.11 -3.87
C LYS A 92 -1.37 -19.52 -4.73
N MET A 93 -1.69 -18.64 -5.65
CA MET A 93 -0.72 -17.98 -6.53
C MET A 93 0.23 -17.04 -5.77
N ASP A 94 -0.28 -16.28 -4.79
CA ASP A 94 0.52 -15.42 -3.91
C ASP A 94 1.58 -16.26 -3.19
N ARG A 95 1.18 -17.40 -2.58
CA ARG A 95 2.12 -18.34 -1.94
C ARG A 95 3.16 -18.90 -2.90
N GLU A 96 2.74 -19.33 -4.09
CA GLU A 96 3.66 -19.86 -5.09
C GLU A 96 4.65 -18.77 -5.56
N PHE A 97 4.16 -17.55 -5.78
CA PHE A 97 4.98 -16.41 -6.14
C PHE A 97 6.03 -16.12 -5.06
N PHE A 98 5.63 -16.06 -3.79
CA PHE A 98 6.58 -15.84 -2.68
C PHE A 98 7.60 -16.98 -2.57
N LYS A 99 7.18 -18.24 -2.76
CA LYS A 99 8.11 -19.38 -2.81
C LYS A 99 9.14 -19.20 -3.92
N ARG A 100 8.71 -18.79 -5.12
CA ARG A 100 9.60 -18.54 -6.26
C ARG A 100 10.56 -17.37 -6.01
N ILE A 101 10.11 -16.30 -5.35
CA ILE A 101 10.98 -15.18 -4.94
C ILE A 101 12.00 -15.66 -3.91
N ALA A 102 11.57 -16.38 -2.87
CA ALA A 102 12.43 -16.86 -1.80
C ALA A 102 13.55 -17.79 -2.30
N LEU A 103 13.27 -18.63 -3.30
CA LEU A 103 14.26 -19.53 -3.92
C LEU A 103 15.28 -18.77 -4.80
N ASN A 104 14.86 -17.70 -5.47
CA ASN A 104 15.67 -17.01 -6.47
C ASN A 104 16.33 -15.71 -5.98
N ARG A 105 15.97 -15.20 -4.80
CA ARG A 105 16.58 -13.99 -4.21
C ARG A 105 18.07 -14.21 -3.96
N ALA A 106 18.88 -13.18 -4.18
CA ALA A 106 20.29 -13.19 -3.78
C ALA A 106 20.43 -13.00 -2.26
N ASN A 107 21.50 -13.55 -1.69
CA ASN A 107 21.80 -13.37 -0.27
C ASN A 107 22.38 -11.96 -0.04
N PRO A 108 21.79 -11.11 0.82
CA PRO A 108 22.28 -9.77 1.08
C PRO A 108 23.57 -9.73 1.92
N THR A 109 23.99 -10.84 2.55
CA THR A 109 25.14 -10.84 3.49
C THR A 109 26.49 -10.50 2.84
N GLY A 110 26.68 -10.77 1.55
CA GLY A 110 27.93 -10.49 0.82
C GLY A 110 27.80 -9.29 -0.11
N ASN A 111 27.41 -8.12 0.40
CA ASN A 111 27.22 -6.94 -0.46
C ASN A 111 28.56 -6.36 -0.92
N PRO A 112 28.86 -6.31 -2.23
CA PRO A 112 30.02 -5.58 -2.71
C PRO A 112 29.86 -4.10 -2.38
N LEU A 113 30.88 -3.50 -1.76
CA LEU A 113 30.88 -2.09 -1.38
C LEU A 113 30.53 -1.22 -2.61
N GLY A 114 29.49 -0.38 -2.48
CA GLY A 114 29.09 0.57 -3.52
C GLY A 114 27.97 0.14 -4.47
N HIS A 115 27.36 -1.04 -4.29
CA HIS A 115 26.19 -1.46 -5.08
C HIS A 115 24.89 -1.49 -4.28
N PRO A 116 23.77 -0.98 -4.85
CA PRO A 116 22.47 -1.04 -4.20
C PRO A 116 21.98 -2.49 -4.15
N ILE A 117 21.46 -2.89 -2.99
CA ILE A 117 20.92 -4.23 -2.76
C ILE A 117 19.74 -4.45 -3.73
N PRO A 118 19.71 -5.59 -4.46
CA PRO A 118 18.63 -5.88 -5.37
C PRO A 118 17.32 -6.07 -4.60
N ASP A 119 16.18 -5.80 -5.23
CA ASP A 119 14.84 -5.95 -4.64
C ASP A 119 14.67 -7.36 -4.03
N PHE A 120 14.77 -7.45 -2.71
CA PHE A 120 14.85 -8.72 -1.98
C PHE A 120 13.49 -9.44 -1.91
N TYR A 121 12.41 -8.66 -1.87
CA TYR A 121 11.03 -9.17 -1.72
C TYR A 121 10.26 -9.24 -3.05
N GLY A 122 10.83 -8.75 -4.14
CA GLY A 122 10.17 -8.72 -5.44
C GLY A 122 8.97 -7.77 -5.46
N GLU A 123 9.02 -6.69 -4.68
CA GLU A 123 7.94 -5.70 -4.56
C GLU A 123 7.63 -5.02 -5.89
N LYS A 124 8.66 -4.81 -6.70
CA LYS A 124 8.58 -4.14 -8.00
C LYS A 124 8.07 -5.05 -9.12
N VAL A 125 7.92 -6.35 -8.86
CA VAL A 125 7.43 -7.33 -9.85
C VAL A 125 5.91 -7.19 -9.99
N LYS A 126 5.47 -6.56 -11.09
CA LYS A 126 4.05 -6.35 -11.43
C LYS A 126 3.59 -7.11 -12.66
N SER A 127 4.49 -7.78 -13.37
CA SER A 127 4.20 -8.55 -14.58
C SER A 127 5.17 -9.73 -14.74
N VAL A 128 4.86 -10.63 -15.66
CA VAL A 128 5.77 -11.73 -16.02
C VAL A 128 7.09 -11.20 -16.61
N HIS A 129 7.02 -10.11 -17.38
CA HIS A 129 8.21 -9.45 -17.91
C HIS A 129 9.09 -8.91 -16.77
N ASP A 130 8.49 -8.21 -15.80
CA ASP A 130 9.20 -7.69 -14.64
C ASP A 130 9.84 -8.82 -13.83
N TYR A 131 9.16 -9.96 -13.70
CA TYR A 131 9.69 -11.13 -13.01
C TYR A 131 10.95 -11.67 -13.71
N ARG A 132 10.94 -11.78 -15.04
CA ARG A 132 12.13 -12.20 -15.82
C ARG A 132 13.27 -11.19 -15.69
N SER A 133 12.97 -9.90 -15.67
CA SER A 133 13.94 -8.83 -15.46
C SER A 133 14.51 -8.86 -14.03
N TRP A 134 13.67 -9.12 -13.04
CA TRP A 134 14.06 -9.31 -11.65
C TRP A 134 15.01 -10.51 -11.49
N LEU A 135 14.69 -11.66 -12.10
CA LEU A 135 15.57 -12.83 -12.09
C LEU A 135 16.97 -12.54 -12.67
N ARG A 136 17.03 -11.77 -13.76
CA ARG A 136 18.31 -11.34 -14.35
C ARG A 136 19.12 -10.48 -13.38
N LYS A 137 18.48 -9.52 -12.70
CA LYS A 137 19.12 -8.69 -11.67
C LYS A 137 19.65 -9.52 -10.49
N GLN A 138 18.89 -10.49 -10.01
CA GLN A 138 19.34 -11.39 -8.94
C GLN A 138 20.56 -12.22 -9.35
N ARG A 139 20.57 -12.75 -10.57
CA ARG A 139 21.73 -13.51 -11.11
C ARG A 139 22.96 -12.64 -11.33
N GLU A 140 22.78 -11.41 -11.80
CA GLU A 140 23.87 -10.44 -11.94
C GLU A 140 24.48 -10.09 -10.59
N TYR A 141 23.67 -9.84 -9.57
CA TYR A 141 24.15 -9.61 -8.22
C TYR A 141 24.90 -10.82 -7.66
N ARG A 142 24.36 -12.04 -7.80
CA ARG A 142 25.07 -13.26 -7.39
C ARG A 142 26.42 -13.42 -8.08
N ARG A 143 26.52 -13.11 -9.38
CA ARG A 143 27.79 -13.14 -10.12
C ARG A 143 28.77 -12.11 -9.56
N LYS A 144 28.34 -10.86 -9.40
CA LYS A 144 29.19 -9.79 -8.84
C LYS A 144 29.68 -10.13 -7.43
N ALA A 145 28.81 -10.69 -6.59
CA ALA A 145 29.18 -11.11 -5.24
C ALA A 145 30.28 -12.19 -5.20
N ILE A 146 30.46 -12.99 -6.26
CA ILE A 146 31.54 -13.99 -6.36
C ILE A 146 32.87 -13.34 -6.74
N TYR A 147 32.87 -12.30 -7.58
CA TYR A 147 34.11 -11.67 -8.09
C TYR A 147 34.68 -10.57 -7.18
N PHE A 148 33.93 -10.11 -6.19
CA PHE A 148 34.36 -9.09 -5.22
C PHE A 148 34.72 -9.69 -3.83
N VAL A 149 34.90 -11.00 -3.75
CA VAL A 149 35.60 -11.70 -2.64
C VAL A 149 37.04 -11.93 -3.08
#